data_AF-A0AAD8HNE5-F1
#
_entry.id   AF-A0AAD8HNE5-F1
#
_cell.length_a   1.000
_cell.length_b   1.000
_cell.length_c   1.000
_cell.angle_alpha   90.00
_cell.angle_beta   90.00
_cell.angle_gamma   90.00
#
_symmetry.space_group_name_H-M   'P 1'
#
loop_
_entity.id
_entity.type
_entity.pdbx_description
1 polymer ?
#
loop_
_entity_poly.entity_id
_entity_poly.type
_entity_poly.pdbx_seq_one_letter_code
_entity_poly.pdbx_strand_id
1 'polypeptide(L)'
;MNRLEPLISVLSADVFARFCRLRGYNVLYVCGTDEYGIATETKALEEGLTPKEICEKYHAIHKDIYKWFNISFDEFGRTSTPQQTKICQAIFTKLFENSWISENTMQQFMGKDNVPFHTVMFPSTLLGTGEKWTLVKSISVTEYLNYESGKFSKSKGVGVFGNDAKDTKIPAELWRYYLLTNRPEVSDTLFTWKDLQAKLNSELLNNLGNFVNRVLSFIAKPKGRGYGSIVPDAPGAETHCLTKTLAEKVGKYVEQYLEDMEKIKLKKGLKTGMRISSEGNAYLQNTEFWKLYKEDEASCAIVIRTSVGLVYLIACLLEPFMPSFTMEFLPPFDQSSLDA
;
A
#
# COMPACT_ATOMS: atom_id res chain seq x y z
N MET A 1 -11.58 -4.77 -17.17
CA MET A 1 -10.24 -4.25 -16.85
C MET A 1 -10.10 -3.60 -15.47
N ASN A 2 -11.12 -3.59 -14.59
CA ASN A 2 -11.05 -2.84 -13.31
C ASN A 2 -11.33 -3.71 -12.07
N ARG A 3 -10.87 -4.97 -12.06
CA ARG A 3 -11.10 -5.85 -10.88
C ARG A 3 -10.23 -5.38 -9.70
N LEU A 4 -10.64 -5.66 -8.47
CA LEU A 4 -9.81 -5.42 -7.29
C LEU A 4 -8.51 -6.25 -7.28
N GLU A 5 -8.50 -7.38 -7.98
CA GLU A 5 -7.33 -8.27 -8.06
C GLU A 5 -6.09 -7.59 -8.70
N PRO A 6 -6.12 -7.04 -9.93
CA PRO A 6 -5.02 -6.22 -10.47
C PRO A 6 -4.63 -5.02 -9.59
N LEU A 7 -5.60 -4.45 -8.89
CA LEU A 7 -5.35 -3.32 -7.99
C LEU A 7 -4.48 -3.73 -6.80
N ILE A 8 -4.58 -4.97 -6.29
CA ILE A 8 -3.71 -5.45 -5.21
C ILE A 8 -2.23 -5.41 -5.62
N SER A 9 -1.90 -5.78 -6.85
CA SER A 9 -0.50 -5.76 -7.31
C SER A 9 0.04 -4.32 -7.38
N VAL A 10 -0.76 -3.39 -7.93
CA VAL A 10 -0.44 -1.95 -7.95
C VAL A 10 -0.31 -1.41 -6.52
N LEU A 11 -1.29 -1.68 -5.66
CA LEU A 11 -1.29 -1.26 -4.26
C LEU A 11 -0.11 -1.83 -3.47
N SER A 12 0.31 -3.07 -3.76
CA SER A 12 1.49 -3.68 -3.13
C SER A 12 2.77 -2.92 -3.49
N ALA A 13 2.91 -2.53 -4.76
CA ALA A 13 4.05 -1.74 -5.21
C ALA A 13 4.02 -0.32 -4.62
N ASP A 14 2.84 0.30 -4.49
CA ASP A 14 2.65 1.59 -3.82
C ASP A 14 3.12 1.56 -2.36
N VAL A 15 2.70 0.54 -1.60
CA VAL A 15 3.13 0.35 -0.21
C VAL A 15 4.65 0.25 -0.12
N PHE A 16 5.28 -0.54 -0.99
CA PHE A 16 6.73 -0.69 -0.95
C PHE A 16 7.44 0.60 -1.38
N ALA A 17 6.95 1.31 -2.40
CA ALA A 17 7.50 2.58 -2.83
C ALA A 17 7.45 3.63 -1.71
N ARG A 18 6.30 3.77 -1.02
CA ARG A 18 6.14 4.65 0.14
C ARG A 18 7.09 4.30 1.28
N PHE A 19 7.18 3.02 1.63
CA PHE A 19 8.15 2.54 2.62
C PHE A 19 9.59 2.93 2.24
N CYS A 20 10.00 2.70 1.00
CA CYS A 20 11.34 3.07 0.54
C CYS A 20 11.57 4.59 0.60
N ARG A 21 10.57 5.42 0.28
CA ARG A 21 10.66 6.88 0.44
C ARG A 21 10.83 7.29 1.91
N LEU A 22 10.07 6.70 2.84
CA LEU A 22 10.24 6.92 4.28
C LEU A 22 11.61 6.47 4.79
N ARG A 23 12.22 5.47 4.16
CA ARG A 23 13.59 5.02 4.44
C ARG A 23 14.66 5.94 3.86
N GLY A 24 14.30 6.98 3.11
CA GLY A 24 15.21 7.91 2.45
C GLY A 24 15.86 7.32 1.19
N TYR A 25 15.29 6.25 0.61
CA TYR A 25 15.79 5.71 -0.66
C TYR A 25 15.34 6.57 -1.84
N ASN A 26 16.20 6.65 -2.86
CA ASN A 26 15.83 7.23 -4.16
C ASN A 26 14.91 6.25 -4.89
N VAL A 27 13.62 6.57 -4.96
CA VAL A 27 12.58 5.72 -5.51
C VAL A 27 12.01 6.36 -6.77
N LEU A 28 11.85 5.54 -7.82
CA LEU A 28 11.05 5.87 -8.99
C LEU A 28 10.01 4.76 -9.20
N TYR A 29 8.74 5.06 -8.91
CA TYR A 29 7.61 4.16 -9.04
C TYR A 29 6.80 4.48 -10.30
N VAL A 30 7.00 3.67 -11.33
CA VAL A 30 6.38 3.85 -12.66
C VAL A 30 5.37 2.75 -12.94
N CYS A 31 4.25 3.10 -13.56
CA CYS A 31 3.30 2.15 -14.13
C CYS A 31 2.63 2.76 -15.37
N GLY A 32 1.71 2.04 -15.98
CA GLY A 32 0.97 2.55 -17.13
C GLY A 32 -0.06 1.57 -17.65
N THR A 33 -0.77 2.00 -18.69
CA THR A 33 -1.72 1.15 -19.42
C THR A 33 -1.04 0.46 -20.60
N ASP A 34 -1.26 -0.86 -20.68
CA ASP A 34 -0.94 -1.65 -21.87
C ASP A 34 -2.14 -1.60 -22.84
N GLU A 35 -1.88 -1.12 -24.04
CA GLU A 35 -2.92 -0.65 -24.96
C GLU A 35 -2.95 -1.40 -26.30
N TYR A 36 -1.89 -2.14 -26.63
CA TYR A 36 -1.82 -2.88 -27.89
C TYR A 36 -2.43 -4.29 -27.77
N GLY A 37 -2.90 -4.83 -28.90
CA GLY A 37 -3.32 -6.22 -29.05
C GLY A 37 -4.77 -6.42 -29.47
N ILE A 38 -5.08 -7.67 -29.87
CA ILE A 38 -6.37 -8.09 -30.45
C ILE A 38 -7.54 -7.79 -29.51
N ALA A 39 -7.33 -7.87 -28.20
CA ALA A 39 -8.37 -7.58 -27.21
C ALA A 39 -8.84 -6.12 -27.27
N THR A 40 -7.92 -5.17 -27.48
CA THR A 40 -8.25 -3.75 -27.66
C THR A 40 -9.06 -3.55 -28.93
N GLU A 41 -8.62 -4.13 -30.06
CA GLU A 41 -9.32 -4.02 -31.35
C GLU A 41 -10.74 -4.59 -31.29
N THR A 42 -10.87 -5.79 -30.69
CA THR A 42 -12.17 -6.45 -30.50
C THR A 42 -13.11 -5.57 -29.67
N LYS A 43 -12.60 -5.02 -28.56
CA LYS A 43 -13.40 -4.17 -27.67
C LYS A 43 -13.76 -2.83 -28.32
N ALA A 44 -12.85 -2.25 -29.12
CA ALA A 44 -13.10 -1.04 -29.88
C ALA A 44 -14.26 -1.25 -30.86
N LEU A 45 -14.24 -2.38 -31.60
CA LEU A 45 -15.30 -2.76 -32.52
C LEU A 45 -16.64 -2.96 -31.80
N GLU A 46 -16.66 -3.67 -30.67
CA GLU A 46 -17.87 -3.87 -29.85
C GLU A 46 -18.49 -2.56 -29.34
N GLU A 47 -17.66 -1.56 -29.02
CA GLU A 47 -18.12 -0.26 -28.50
C GLU A 47 -18.31 0.79 -29.61
N GLY A 48 -18.07 0.44 -30.89
CA GLY A 48 -18.18 1.38 -32.01
C GLY A 48 -17.16 2.52 -31.97
N LEU A 49 -15.97 2.26 -31.40
CA LEU A 49 -14.87 3.21 -31.22
C LEU A 49 -13.64 2.78 -32.02
N THR A 50 -12.72 3.71 -32.26
CA THR A 50 -11.37 3.36 -32.71
C THR A 50 -10.53 2.77 -31.57
N PRO A 51 -9.48 1.97 -31.86
CA PRO A 51 -8.53 1.49 -30.84
C PRO A 51 -7.92 2.61 -30.00
N LYS A 52 -7.69 3.79 -30.60
CA LYS A 52 -7.16 4.96 -29.89
C LYS A 52 -8.16 5.52 -28.88
N GLU A 53 -9.41 5.73 -29.30
CA GLU A 53 -10.46 6.29 -28.44
C GLU A 53 -10.78 5.38 -27.26
N ILE A 54 -10.81 4.05 -27.49
CA ILE A 54 -11.06 3.12 -26.38
C ILE A 54 -9.91 3.12 -25.37
N CYS A 55 -8.66 3.21 -25.83
CA CYS A 55 -7.51 3.29 -24.94
C CYS A 55 -7.49 4.60 -24.16
N GLU A 56 -7.82 5.73 -24.79
CA GLU A 56 -7.97 7.02 -24.11
C GLU A 56 -9.03 6.97 -23.00
N LYS A 57 -10.20 6.37 -23.30
CA LYS A 57 -11.29 6.17 -22.35
C LYS A 57 -10.84 5.34 -21.14
N TYR A 58 -10.25 4.17 -21.36
CA TYR A 58 -9.88 3.27 -20.26
C TYR A 58 -8.63 3.74 -19.50
N HIS A 59 -7.69 4.42 -20.15
CA HIS A 59 -6.56 5.06 -19.48
C HIS A 59 -7.02 6.11 -18.47
N ALA A 60 -7.97 6.97 -18.85
CA ALA A 60 -8.55 7.95 -17.93
C ALA A 60 -9.25 7.28 -16.74
N ILE A 61 -10.04 6.23 -17.00
CA ILE A 61 -10.71 5.45 -15.94
C ILE A 61 -9.70 4.82 -14.97
N HIS A 62 -8.63 4.20 -15.48
CA HIS A 62 -7.58 3.62 -14.63
C HIS A 62 -6.89 4.67 -13.78
N LYS A 63 -6.52 5.81 -14.39
CA LYS A 63 -5.89 6.93 -13.68
C LYS A 63 -6.77 7.46 -12.55
N ASP A 64 -8.08 7.60 -12.80
CA ASP A 64 -9.04 8.07 -11.78
C ASP A 64 -9.20 7.07 -10.63
N ILE A 65 -9.26 5.77 -10.92
CA ILE A 65 -9.32 4.71 -9.90
C ILE A 65 -8.05 4.75 -9.04
N TYR A 66 -6.87 4.76 -9.66
CA TYR A 66 -5.60 4.76 -8.91
C TYR A 66 -5.40 6.03 -8.10
N LYS A 67 -5.83 7.18 -8.63
CA LYS A 67 -5.86 8.45 -7.87
C LYS A 67 -6.78 8.35 -6.66
N TRP A 68 -7.99 7.79 -6.82
CA TRP A 68 -8.93 7.62 -5.72
C TRP A 68 -8.39 6.66 -4.63
N PHE A 69 -7.69 5.60 -5.04
CA PHE A 69 -6.98 4.68 -4.15
C PHE A 69 -5.68 5.26 -3.55
N ASN A 70 -5.37 6.53 -3.80
CA ASN A 70 -4.17 7.21 -3.31
C ASN A 70 -2.87 6.46 -3.68
N ILE A 71 -2.79 5.98 -4.93
CA ILE A 71 -1.57 5.38 -5.48
C ILE A 71 -0.59 6.50 -5.87
N SER A 72 0.65 6.40 -5.39
CA SER A 72 1.70 7.42 -5.49
C SER A 72 2.69 7.13 -6.61
N PHE A 73 2.20 6.95 -7.83
CA PHE A 73 3.08 6.87 -9.00
C PHE A 73 3.89 8.15 -9.17
N ASP A 74 5.19 8.01 -9.46
CA ASP A 74 6.01 9.12 -9.95
C ASP A 74 5.69 9.40 -11.43
N GLU A 75 5.37 8.35 -12.19
CA GLU A 75 4.87 8.47 -13.57
C GLU A 75 3.84 7.36 -13.86
N PHE A 76 2.68 7.75 -14.42
CA PHE A 76 1.66 6.82 -14.90
C PHE A 76 1.43 7.01 -16.41
N GLY A 77 2.16 6.23 -17.20
CA GLY A 77 2.27 6.38 -18.65
C GLY A 77 1.34 5.46 -19.45
N ARG A 78 1.68 5.32 -20.75
CA ARG A 78 0.94 4.54 -21.76
C ARG A 78 1.92 3.84 -22.68
N THR A 79 1.61 2.64 -23.15
CA THR A 79 2.46 1.97 -24.16
C THR A 79 2.30 2.56 -25.57
N SER A 80 1.21 3.28 -25.86
CA SER A 80 0.93 3.85 -27.20
C SER A 80 1.68 5.17 -27.49
N THR A 81 3.00 5.20 -27.34
CA THR A 81 3.82 6.43 -27.54
C THR A 81 4.87 6.25 -28.64
N PRO A 82 5.29 7.35 -29.31
CA PRO A 82 6.40 7.29 -30.27
C PRO A 82 7.70 6.76 -29.64
N GLN A 83 7.93 7.06 -28.37
CA GLN A 83 9.07 6.57 -27.59
C GLN A 83 9.03 5.04 -27.44
N GLN A 84 7.86 4.45 -27.16
CA GLN A 84 7.70 2.99 -27.13
C GLN A 84 8.11 2.38 -28.47
N THR A 85 7.60 2.92 -29.60
CA THR A 85 7.95 2.43 -30.94
C THR A 85 9.46 2.46 -31.16
N LYS A 86 10.12 3.58 -30.82
CA LYS A 86 11.57 3.74 -30.96
C LYS A 86 12.35 2.71 -30.13
N ILE A 87 11.98 2.51 -28.86
CA ILE A 87 12.67 1.58 -27.96
C ILE A 87 12.46 0.13 -28.40
N CYS A 88 11.22 -0.27 -28.70
CA CYS A 88 10.91 -1.62 -29.17
C CYS A 88 11.63 -1.95 -30.48
N GLN A 89 11.63 -1.02 -31.45
CA GLN A 89 12.33 -1.21 -32.71
C GLN A 89 13.85 -1.30 -32.50
N ALA A 90 14.43 -0.47 -31.62
CA ALA A 90 15.86 -0.55 -31.32
C ALA A 90 16.24 -1.91 -30.71
N ILE A 91 15.48 -2.41 -29.75
CA ILE A 91 15.71 -3.74 -29.14
C ILE A 91 15.58 -4.84 -30.20
N PHE A 92 14.52 -4.80 -31.01
CA PHE A 92 14.31 -5.76 -32.11
C PHE A 92 15.48 -5.74 -33.10
N THR A 93 15.89 -4.56 -33.56
CA THR A 93 16.99 -4.40 -34.51
C THR A 93 18.28 -4.98 -33.93
N LYS A 94 18.59 -4.74 -32.66
CA LYS A 94 19.77 -5.32 -32.00
C LYS A 94 19.72 -6.84 -31.91
N LEU A 95 18.56 -7.40 -31.55
CA LEU A 95 18.37 -8.85 -31.54
C LEU A 95 18.52 -9.47 -32.94
N PHE A 96 18.00 -8.80 -33.97
CA PHE A 96 18.13 -9.21 -35.36
C PHE A 96 19.59 -9.18 -35.83
N GLU A 97 20.29 -8.07 -35.59
CA GLU A 97 21.73 -7.89 -35.89
C GLU A 97 22.59 -8.96 -35.21
N ASN A 98 22.22 -9.37 -34.00
CA ASN A 98 22.92 -10.40 -33.23
C ASN A 98 22.49 -11.84 -33.55
N SER A 99 21.68 -12.05 -34.60
CA SER A 99 21.20 -13.38 -35.03
C SER A 99 20.33 -14.13 -33.99
N TRP A 100 19.65 -13.40 -33.09
CA TRP A 100 18.72 -13.99 -32.10
C TRP A 100 17.28 -14.09 -32.59
N ILE A 101 16.98 -13.57 -33.78
CA ILE A 101 15.64 -13.60 -34.39
C ILE A 101 15.67 -14.49 -35.61
N SER A 102 14.69 -15.38 -35.71
CA SER A 102 14.44 -16.20 -36.89
C SER A 102 12.96 -16.13 -37.25
N GLU A 103 12.67 -16.18 -38.54
CA GLU A 103 11.30 -16.23 -39.05
C GLU A 103 10.83 -17.68 -39.11
N ASN A 104 9.77 -18.01 -38.37
CA ASN A 104 9.19 -19.34 -38.32
C ASN A 104 7.67 -19.27 -38.13
N THR A 105 6.95 -20.26 -38.64
CA THR A 105 5.51 -20.42 -38.39
C THR A 105 5.31 -21.39 -37.23
N MET A 106 4.65 -20.94 -36.16
CA MET A 106 4.35 -21.78 -35.00
C MET A 106 2.98 -21.48 -34.40
N GLN A 107 2.35 -22.49 -33.82
CA GLN A 107 1.12 -22.35 -33.03
C GLN A 107 1.49 -22.33 -31.55
N GLN A 108 1.15 -21.24 -30.86
CA GLN A 108 1.38 -21.11 -29.41
C GLN A 108 0.06 -20.97 -28.67
N PHE A 109 -0.16 -21.85 -27.69
CA PHE A 109 -1.26 -21.74 -26.74
C PHE A 109 -0.74 -21.00 -25.51
N MET A 110 -1.34 -19.85 -25.17
CA MET A 110 -0.84 -18.97 -24.11
C MET A 110 -1.78 -18.93 -22.90
N GLY A 111 -1.18 -18.97 -21.71
CA GLY A 111 -1.84 -18.67 -20.43
C GLY A 111 -1.68 -17.20 -20.03
N LYS A 112 -2.38 -16.77 -18.97
CA LYS A 112 -2.43 -15.36 -18.51
C LYS A 112 -1.40 -15.02 -17.41
N ASP A 113 -0.38 -15.83 -17.22
CA ASP A 113 0.62 -15.61 -16.16
C ASP A 113 1.71 -14.64 -16.62
N ASN A 114 2.05 -13.68 -15.78
CA ASN A 114 3.09 -12.67 -16.04
C ASN A 114 4.49 -13.13 -15.64
N VAL A 115 4.64 -14.13 -14.75
CA VAL A 115 5.94 -14.52 -14.20
C VAL A 115 6.94 -14.91 -15.30
N PRO A 116 6.62 -15.80 -16.26
CA PRO A 116 7.57 -16.20 -17.30
C PRO A 116 8.03 -15.04 -18.19
N PHE A 117 7.17 -14.04 -18.41
CA PHE A 117 7.52 -12.86 -19.21
C PHE A 117 8.59 -12.01 -18.52
N HIS A 118 8.56 -11.92 -17.19
CA HIS A 118 9.48 -11.07 -16.42
C HIS A 118 10.75 -11.80 -15.93
N THR A 119 10.72 -13.13 -15.84
CA THR A 119 11.88 -13.94 -15.41
C THR A 119 12.67 -14.55 -16.56
N VAL A 120 12.02 -14.80 -17.70
CA VAL A 120 12.64 -15.47 -18.85
C VAL A 120 12.62 -14.58 -20.08
N MET A 121 11.43 -14.23 -20.59
CA MET A 121 11.33 -13.61 -21.93
C MET A 121 11.98 -12.24 -21.99
N PHE A 122 11.64 -11.34 -21.06
CA PHE A 122 12.18 -9.99 -21.05
C PHE A 122 13.67 -9.94 -20.69
N PRO A 123 14.18 -10.64 -19.65
CA PRO A 123 15.62 -10.72 -19.41
C PRO A 123 16.40 -11.31 -20.60
N SER A 124 15.88 -12.36 -21.26
CA SER A 124 16.53 -12.94 -22.45
C SER A 124 16.57 -11.94 -23.61
N THR A 125 15.48 -11.19 -23.81
CA THR A 125 15.39 -10.11 -24.80
C THR A 125 16.46 -9.04 -24.53
N LEU A 126 16.60 -8.58 -23.29
CA LEU A 126 17.60 -7.59 -22.91
C LEU A 126 19.03 -8.12 -23.08
N LEU A 127 19.31 -9.34 -22.61
CA LEU A 127 20.63 -9.97 -22.73
C LEU A 127 21.02 -10.17 -24.20
N GLY A 128 20.08 -10.57 -25.05
CA GLY A 128 20.32 -10.79 -26.48
C GLY A 128 20.73 -9.52 -27.24
N THR A 129 20.41 -8.32 -26.73
CA THR A 129 20.88 -7.07 -27.35
C THR A 129 22.40 -6.87 -27.20
N GLY A 130 23.03 -7.50 -26.20
CA GLY A 130 24.43 -7.25 -25.84
C GLY A 130 24.69 -5.92 -25.12
N GLU A 131 23.64 -5.14 -24.84
CA GLU A 131 23.75 -3.85 -24.15
C GLU A 131 23.63 -4.00 -22.62
N LYS A 132 24.10 -2.98 -21.89
CA LYS A 132 24.11 -2.97 -20.42
C LYS A 132 22.76 -2.51 -19.85
N TRP A 133 21.75 -3.36 -19.96
CA TRP A 133 20.44 -3.12 -19.36
C TRP A 133 20.41 -3.39 -17.86
N THR A 134 19.52 -2.70 -17.15
CA THR A 134 19.20 -3.02 -15.75
C THR A 134 18.25 -4.22 -15.73
N LEU A 135 18.66 -5.31 -15.09
CA LEU A 135 17.85 -6.50 -14.92
C LEU A 135 17.11 -6.49 -13.58
N VAL A 136 15.97 -7.18 -13.54
CA VAL A 136 15.18 -7.34 -12.33
C VAL A 136 15.99 -8.08 -11.25
N LYS A 137 16.04 -7.52 -10.04
CA LYS A 137 16.76 -8.13 -8.91
C LYS A 137 15.86 -9.01 -8.04
N SER A 138 14.60 -8.62 -7.93
CA SER A 138 13.58 -9.30 -7.12
C SER A 138 12.22 -9.08 -7.76
N ILE A 139 11.38 -10.11 -7.75
CA ILE A 139 10.00 -10.06 -8.22
C ILE A 139 9.10 -10.43 -7.04
N SER A 140 8.09 -9.59 -6.78
CA SER A 140 7.00 -9.90 -5.86
C SER A 140 5.75 -10.26 -6.65
N VAL A 141 5.25 -11.49 -6.46
CA VAL A 141 4.04 -12.01 -7.10
C VAL A 141 2.98 -12.21 -6.02
N THR A 142 1.72 -12.15 -6.42
CA THR A 142 0.57 -12.45 -5.57
C THR A 142 -0.25 -13.57 -6.19
N GLU A 143 -0.78 -14.45 -5.35
CA GLU A 143 -1.80 -15.43 -5.73
C GLU A 143 -3.15 -14.73 -5.98
N TYR A 144 -4.21 -15.49 -6.25
CA TYR A 144 -5.49 -14.90 -6.63
C TYR A 144 -6.27 -14.35 -5.44
N LEU A 145 -6.91 -13.19 -5.64
CA LEU A 145 -8.03 -12.75 -4.79
C LEU A 145 -9.34 -13.26 -5.40
N ASN A 146 -10.02 -14.14 -4.68
CA ASN A 146 -11.35 -14.63 -5.01
C ASN A 146 -12.44 -13.76 -4.35
N TYR A 147 -13.69 -13.87 -4.78
CA TYR A 147 -14.81 -13.09 -4.29
C TYR A 147 -15.98 -13.99 -3.84
N GLU A 148 -16.34 -13.91 -2.56
CA GLU A 148 -17.42 -14.66 -1.91
C GLU A 148 -17.34 -16.18 -2.16
N SER A 149 -18.21 -16.75 -2.99
CA SER A 149 -18.20 -18.20 -3.29
C SER A 149 -17.52 -18.54 -4.61
N GLY A 150 -16.81 -17.60 -5.26
CA GLY A 150 -16.24 -17.81 -6.58
C GLY A 150 -15.25 -16.74 -7.06
N LYS A 151 -15.18 -16.55 -8.38
CA LYS A 151 -14.26 -15.60 -9.04
C LYS A 151 -14.98 -14.33 -9.45
N PHE A 152 -14.25 -13.21 -9.50
CA PHE A 152 -14.72 -11.96 -10.09
C PHE A 152 -15.17 -12.17 -11.54
N SER A 153 -16.39 -11.74 -11.88
CA SER A 153 -16.99 -11.89 -13.21
C SER A 153 -17.76 -10.63 -13.62
N LYS A 154 -17.21 -9.86 -14.56
CA LYS A 154 -17.85 -8.63 -15.06
C LYS A 154 -19.13 -8.94 -15.83
N SER A 155 -19.14 -9.99 -16.66
CA SER A 155 -20.32 -10.38 -17.45
C SER A 155 -21.49 -10.84 -16.58
N LYS A 156 -21.21 -11.40 -15.40
CA LYS A 156 -22.23 -11.81 -14.42
C LYS A 156 -22.52 -10.75 -13.36
N GLY A 157 -21.84 -9.60 -13.39
CA GLY A 157 -21.96 -8.57 -12.36
C GLY A 157 -21.53 -9.03 -10.96
N VAL A 158 -20.62 -10.01 -10.87
CA VAL A 158 -20.17 -10.61 -9.60
C VAL A 158 -18.79 -10.06 -9.23
N GLY A 159 -18.71 -9.39 -8.08
CA GLY A 159 -17.49 -8.81 -7.55
C GLY A 159 -17.55 -7.29 -7.47
N VAL A 160 -16.60 -6.72 -6.73
CA VAL A 160 -16.38 -5.27 -6.67
C VAL A 160 -15.31 -4.89 -7.69
N PHE A 161 -15.57 -3.87 -8.49
CA PHE A 161 -14.63 -3.28 -9.42
C PHE A 161 -14.19 -1.89 -8.91
N GLY A 162 -13.09 -1.34 -9.45
CA GLY A 162 -12.50 -0.10 -8.95
C GLY A 162 -13.46 1.09 -8.92
N ASN A 163 -14.39 1.17 -9.87
CA ASN A 163 -15.44 2.20 -9.87
C ASN A 163 -16.49 1.92 -8.79
N ASP A 164 -16.96 0.67 -8.67
CA ASP A 164 -17.95 0.30 -7.66
C ASP A 164 -17.44 0.52 -6.24
N ALA A 165 -16.13 0.32 -6.00
CA ALA A 165 -15.51 0.59 -4.71
C ALA A 165 -15.73 2.04 -4.26
N LYS A 166 -15.65 2.99 -5.20
CA LYS A 166 -15.92 4.41 -4.94
C LYS A 166 -17.40 4.66 -4.62
N ASP A 167 -18.30 3.95 -5.28
CA ASP A 167 -19.75 4.11 -5.11
C ASP A 167 -20.27 3.51 -3.80
N THR A 168 -19.50 2.63 -3.15
CA THR A 168 -19.86 2.04 -1.84
C THR A 168 -19.85 3.04 -0.68
N LYS A 169 -19.29 4.25 -0.87
CA LYS A 169 -19.05 5.26 0.17
C LYS A 169 -18.12 4.80 1.30
N ILE A 170 -17.52 3.63 1.19
CA ILE A 170 -16.42 3.21 2.06
C ILE A 170 -15.17 3.97 1.63
N PRO A 171 -14.49 4.72 2.52
CA PRO A 171 -13.29 5.46 2.17
C PRO A 171 -12.22 4.56 1.56
N ALA A 172 -11.48 5.08 0.58
CA ALA A 172 -10.38 4.36 -0.08
C ALA A 172 -9.39 3.76 0.92
N GLU A 173 -9.17 4.45 2.04
CA GLU A 173 -8.26 4.00 3.09
C GLU A 173 -8.64 2.67 3.73
N LEU A 174 -9.94 2.46 3.94
CA LEU A 174 -10.46 1.22 4.52
C LEU A 174 -10.34 0.07 3.51
N TRP A 175 -10.50 0.36 2.21
CA TRP A 175 -10.22 -0.61 1.16
C TRP A 175 -8.75 -0.98 1.10
N ARG A 176 -7.84 0.00 1.16
CA ARG A 176 -6.39 -0.24 1.18
C ARG A 176 -6.02 -1.16 2.34
N TYR A 177 -6.45 -0.82 3.55
CA TYR A 177 -6.20 -1.62 4.75
C TYR A 177 -6.68 -3.06 4.58
N TYR A 178 -7.92 -3.25 4.14
CA TYR A 178 -8.51 -4.58 4.00
C TYR A 178 -7.79 -5.45 2.97
N LEU A 179 -7.56 -4.89 1.77
CA LEU A 179 -6.89 -5.60 0.68
C LEU A 179 -5.45 -5.99 1.05
N LEU A 180 -4.73 -5.13 1.78
CA LEU A 180 -3.36 -5.40 2.21
C LEU A 180 -3.30 -6.40 3.38
N THR A 181 -4.26 -6.33 4.30
CA THR A 181 -4.39 -7.32 5.39
C THR A 181 -4.68 -8.71 4.85
N ASN A 182 -5.44 -8.77 3.75
CA ASN A 182 -5.78 -9.99 3.04
C ASN A 182 -4.96 -10.20 1.76
N ARG A 183 -3.76 -9.61 1.66
CA ARG A 183 -2.89 -9.80 0.49
C ARG A 183 -2.60 -11.30 0.27
N PRO A 184 -2.83 -11.85 -0.93
CA PRO A 184 -2.56 -13.25 -1.26
C PRO A 184 -1.06 -13.48 -1.51
N GLU A 185 -0.27 -13.59 -0.43
CA GLU A 185 1.20 -13.73 -0.53
C GLU A 185 1.70 -15.16 -0.70
N VAL A 186 0.97 -16.15 -0.16
CA VAL A 186 1.38 -17.57 -0.11
C VAL A 186 0.34 -18.48 -0.76
N SER A 187 -0.92 -18.11 -0.65
CA SER A 187 -2.06 -18.83 -1.22
C SER A 187 -3.12 -17.83 -1.62
N ASP A 188 -4.06 -18.30 -2.43
CA ASP A 188 -5.30 -17.57 -2.72
C ASP A 188 -5.96 -17.05 -1.44
N THR A 189 -6.59 -15.89 -1.56
CA THR A 189 -7.37 -15.28 -0.49
C THR A 189 -8.77 -14.99 -0.96
N LEU A 190 -9.69 -14.82 -0.01
CA LEU A 190 -11.09 -14.63 -0.30
C LEU A 190 -11.58 -13.29 0.24
N PHE A 191 -12.10 -12.46 -0.65
CA PHE A 191 -12.87 -11.29 -0.26
C PHE A 191 -14.27 -11.72 0.20
N THR A 192 -14.69 -11.28 1.38
CA THR A 192 -16.12 -11.32 1.78
C THR A 192 -16.51 -10.01 2.46
N TRP A 193 -17.75 -9.57 2.25
CA TRP A 193 -18.27 -8.37 2.92
C TRP A 193 -18.31 -8.52 4.44
N LYS A 194 -18.59 -9.73 4.91
CA LYS A 194 -18.60 -10.05 6.35
C LYS A 194 -17.21 -9.92 6.97
N ASP A 195 -16.17 -10.39 6.30
CA ASP A 195 -14.78 -10.25 6.76
C ASP A 195 -14.32 -8.79 6.69
N LEU A 196 -14.70 -8.05 5.63
CA LEU A 196 -14.45 -6.60 5.54
C LEU A 196 -15.01 -5.88 6.76
N GLN A 197 -16.29 -6.03 7.03
CA GLN A 197 -16.93 -5.39 8.18
C GLN A 197 -16.27 -5.82 9.51
N ALA A 198 -16.00 -7.12 9.68
CA ALA A 198 -15.40 -7.64 10.90
C ALA A 198 -14.01 -7.05 11.17
N LYS A 199 -13.15 -6.95 10.15
CA LYS A 199 -11.81 -6.37 10.26
C LYS A 199 -11.84 -4.87 10.52
N LEU A 200 -12.68 -4.12 9.81
CA LEU A 200 -12.82 -2.68 10.05
C LEU A 200 -13.30 -2.39 11.48
N ASN A 201 -14.25 -3.18 11.99
CA ASN A 201 -14.74 -3.00 13.35
C ASN A 201 -13.71 -3.43 14.42
N SER A 202 -13.12 -4.62 14.27
CA SER A 202 -12.24 -5.18 15.30
C SER A 202 -10.83 -4.59 15.30
N GLU A 203 -10.23 -4.42 14.13
CA GLU A 203 -8.83 -4.04 14.00
C GLU A 203 -8.65 -2.52 13.87
N LEU A 204 -9.52 -1.84 13.13
CA LEU A 204 -9.45 -0.37 13.01
C LEU A 204 -10.24 0.32 14.13
N LEU A 205 -11.56 0.13 14.22
CA LEU A 205 -12.38 0.89 15.17
C LEU A 205 -12.04 0.54 16.64
N ASN A 206 -12.09 -0.75 17.01
CA ASN A 206 -11.97 -1.17 18.41
C ASN A 206 -10.53 -1.22 18.94
N ASN A 207 -9.53 -1.18 18.06
CA ASN A 207 -8.12 -1.24 18.45
C ASN A 207 -7.38 0.06 18.13
N LEU A 208 -7.05 0.32 16.86
CA LEU A 208 -6.30 1.53 16.46
C LEU A 208 -7.06 2.82 16.80
N GLY A 209 -8.29 2.93 16.32
CA GLY A 209 -9.18 4.08 16.54
C GLY A 209 -9.48 4.29 18.02
N ASN A 210 -9.75 3.22 18.77
CA ASN A 210 -9.94 3.31 20.22
C ASN A 210 -8.71 3.86 20.94
N PHE A 211 -7.50 3.38 20.60
CA PHE A 211 -6.26 3.88 21.20
C PHE A 211 -6.07 5.37 20.90
N VAL A 212 -6.09 5.75 19.62
CA VAL A 212 -5.90 7.14 19.16
C VAL A 212 -6.94 8.07 19.79
N ASN A 213 -8.23 7.68 19.76
CA ASN A 213 -9.30 8.49 20.32
C ASN A 213 -9.15 8.67 21.84
N ARG A 214 -8.77 7.63 22.60
CA ARG A 214 -8.57 7.76 24.05
C ARG A 214 -7.45 8.74 24.40
N VAL A 215 -6.35 8.71 23.65
CA VAL A 215 -5.21 9.63 23.86
C VAL A 215 -5.61 11.07 23.50
N LEU A 216 -6.11 11.28 22.29
CA LEU A 216 -6.37 12.62 21.78
C LEU A 216 -7.57 13.29 22.45
N SER A 217 -8.65 12.56 22.68
CA SER A 217 -9.81 13.10 23.41
C SER A 217 -9.48 13.46 24.85
N PHE A 218 -8.54 12.76 25.49
CA PHE A 218 -8.08 13.10 26.83
C PHE A 218 -7.25 14.39 26.84
N ILE A 219 -6.35 14.55 25.88
CA ILE A 219 -5.54 15.78 25.74
C ILE A 219 -6.41 16.98 25.40
N ALA A 220 -7.39 16.80 24.49
CA ALA A 220 -8.29 17.88 24.05
C ALA A 220 -9.23 18.39 25.16
N LYS A 221 -9.46 17.62 26.23
CA LYS A 221 -10.27 18.08 27.37
C LYS A 221 -9.61 19.31 28.03
N PRO A 222 -10.39 20.29 28.51
CA PRO A 222 -9.86 21.48 29.14
C PRO A 222 -9.07 21.14 30.42
N LYS A 223 -8.18 22.05 30.82
CA LYS A 223 -7.41 21.94 32.07
C LYS A 223 -8.33 21.64 33.27
N GLY A 224 -7.91 20.71 34.13
CA GLY A 224 -8.71 20.17 35.24
C GLY A 224 -9.53 18.93 34.87
N ARG A 225 -9.68 18.61 33.58
CA ARG A 225 -10.23 17.33 33.07
C ARG A 225 -9.33 16.66 32.03
N GLY A 226 -8.20 17.27 31.70
CA GLY A 226 -7.25 16.91 30.66
C GLY A 226 -6.22 18.04 30.48
N TYR A 227 -5.58 18.12 29.31
CA TYR A 227 -4.41 19.00 29.11
C TYR A 227 -4.68 20.25 28.25
N GLY A 228 -5.92 20.51 27.85
CA GLY A 228 -6.31 21.69 27.08
C GLY A 228 -5.67 21.76 25.70
N SER A 229 -5.64 20.62 25.00
CA SER A 229 -5.03 20.46 23.67
C SER A 229 -3.51 20.69 23.61
N ILE A 230 -2.84 20.66 24.76
CA ILE A 230 -1.38 20.78 24.86
C ILE A 230 -0.81 19.43 25.29
N VAL A 231 0.19 18.92 24.58
CA VAL A 231 0.90 17.71 25.00
C VAL A 231 1.71 18.04 26.25
N PRO A 232 1.54 17.32 27.37
CA PRO A 232 2.21 17.68 28.62
C PRO A 232 3.72 17.45 28.54
N ASP A 233 4.45 18.24 29.35
CA ASP A 233 5.86 17.95 29.58
C ASP A 233 6.02 16.78 30.55
N ALA A 234 7.04 15.95 30.32
CA ALA A 234 7.19 14.69 31.05
C ALA A 234 8.66 14.36 31.34
N PRO A 235 9.31 15.11 32.25
CA PRO A 235 10.65 14.76 32.72
C PRO A 235 10.62 13.41 33.45
N GLY A 236 11.68 12.62 33.35
CA GLY A 236 11.79 11.34 34.07
C GLY A 236 11.10 10.14 33.41
N ALA A 237 10.62 10.27 32.17
CA ALA A 237 9.96 9.18 31.43
C ALA A 237 10.80 7.89 31.36
N GLU A 238 12.12 8.02 31.32
CA GLU A 238 13.12 6.95 31.33
C GLU A 238 13.15 6.12 32.62
N THR A 239 12.65 6.67 33.74
CA THR A 239 12.57 5.98 35.03
C THR A 239 11.21 5.33 35.29
N HIS A 240 10.18 5.69 34.52
CA HIS A 240 8.85 5.10 34.66
C HIS A 240 8.83 3.65 34.11
N CYS A 241 8.71 2.68 35.02
CA CYS A 241 8.88 1.26 34.73
C CYS A 241 8.00 0.76 33.56
N LEU A 242 6.71 1.08 33.57
CA LEU A 242 5.79 0.66 32.51
C LEU A 242 6.12 1.33 31.15
N THR A 243 6.55 2.59 31.15
CA THR A 243 7.01 3.29 29.93
C THR A 243 8.22 2.58 29.35
N LYS A 244 9.19 2.25 30.20
CA LYS A 244 10.42 1.58 29.77
C LYS A 244 10.13 0.20 29.17
N THR A 245 9.32 -0.62 29.84
CA THR A 245 8.92 -1.94 29.31
C THR A 245 8.17 -1.82 27.98
N LEU A 246 7.31 -0.81 27.83
CA LEU A 246 6.62 -0.55 26.57
C LEU A 246 7.59 -0.15 25.46
N ALA A 247 8.52 0.77 25.75
CA ALA A 247 9.53 1.22 24.79
C ALA A 247 10.40 0.05 24.28
N GLU A 248 10.84 -0.85 25.17
CA GLU A 248 11.62 -2.04 24.80
C GLU A 248 10.84 -3.00 23.89
N LYS A 249 9.54 -3.21 24.17
CA LYS A 249 8.67 -4.04 23.32
C LYS A 249 8.42 -3.40 21.96
N VAL A 250 8.10 -2.11 21.95
CA VAL A 250 7.80 -1.36 20.74
C VAL A 250 9.04 -1.26 19.85
N GLY A 251 10.24 -1.06 20.42
CA GLY A 251 11.49 -1.11 19.68
C GLY A 251 11.67 -2.41 18.89
N LYS A 252 11.42 -3.56 19.53
CA LYS A 252 11.46 -4.87 18.87
C LYS A 252 10.42 -5.00 17.75
N TYR A 253 9.22 -4.45 17.92
CA TYR A 253 8.21 -4.45 16.86
C TYR A 253 8.60 -3.55 15.69
N VAL A 254 9.22 -2.40 15.94
CA VAL A 254 9.74 -1.53 14.88
C VAL A 254 10.86 -2.23 14.10
N GLU A 255 11.82 -2.85 14.79
CA GLU A 255 12.88 -3.63 14.14
C GLU A 255 12.31 -4.75 13.26
N GLN A 256 11.34 -5.51 13.79
CA GLN A 256 10.69 -6.57 13.04
C GLN A 256 9.89 -6.05 11.84
N TYR A 257 9.19 -4.92 12.00
CA TYR A 257 8.48 -4.25 10.92
C TYR A 257 9.45 -3.88 9.79
N LEU A 258 10.57 -3.23 10.12
CA LEU A 258 11.57 -2.84 9.12
C LEU A 258 12.13 -4.06 8.40
N GLU A 259 12.50 -5.11 9.12
CA GLU A 259 13.02 -6.35 8.53
C GLU A 259 12.02 -7.00 7.57
N ASP A 260 10.74 -7.05 7.95
CA ASP A 260 9.69 -7.63 7.12
C ASP A 260 9.43 -6.79 5.86
N MET A 261 9.42 -5.46 6.00
CA MET A 261 9.19 -4.54 4.89
C MET A 261 10.35 -4.55 3.89
N GLU A 262 11.61 -4.60 4.35
CA GLU A 262 12.79 -4.77 3.48
C GLU A 262 12.74 -6.08 2.67
N LYS A 263 12.10 -7.11 3.23
CA LYS A 263 11.88 -8.41 2.56
C LYS A 263 10.56 -8.47 1.79
N ILE A 264 9.85 -7.34 1.62
CA ILE A 264 8.57 -7.22 0.91
C ILE A 264 7.49 -8.14 1.52
N LYS A 265 7.54 -8.41 2.83
CA LYS A 265 6.53 -9.17 3.57
C LYS A 265 5.43 -8.22 4.08
N LEU A 266 4.72 -7.60 3.15
CA LEU A 266 3.83 -6.46 3.41
C LEU A 266 2.72 -6.81 4.42
N LYS A 267 2.10 -7.98 4.30
CA LYS A 267 1.06 -8.42 5.25
C LYS A 267 1.60 -8.60 6.66
N LYS A 268 2.83 -9.11 6.80
CA LYS A 268 3.47 -9.28 8.11
C LYS A 268 3.87 -7.92 8.70
N GLY A 269 4.43 -7.03 7.88
CA GLY A 269 4.70 -5.64 8.25
C GLY A 269 3.47 -4.94 8.80
N LEU A 270 2.35 -4.94 8.06
CA LEU A 270 1.09 -4.33 8.50
C LEU A 270 0.62 -4.87 9.86
N LYS A 271 0.62 -6.20 10.04
CA LYS A 271 0.24 -6.83 11.31
C LYS A 271 1.14 -6.39 12.46
N THR A 272 2.45 -6.31 12.23
CA THR A 272 3.42 -5.86 13.25
C THR A 272 3.18 -4.39 13.62
N GLY A 273 2.96 -3.51 12.63
CA GLY A 273 2.62 -2.10 12.87
C GLY A 273 1.32 -1.95 13.67
N MET A 274 0.27 -2.66 13.28
CA MET A 274 -1.02 -2.66 14.00
C MET A 274 -0.91 -3.19 15.42
N ARG A 275 0.01 -4.11 15.71
CA ARG A 275 0.20 -4.67 17.06
C ARG A 275 0.63 -3.63 18.09
N ILE A 276 1.32 -2.58 17.66
CA ILE A 276 1.76 -1.49 18.53
C ILE A 276 0.54 -0.74 19.12
N SER A 277 -0.57 -0.62 18.38
CA SER A 277 -1.80 -0.04 18.92
C SER A 277 -2.42 -0.87 20.05
N SER A 278 -2.29 -2.20 20.00
CA SER A 278 -2.74 -3.10 21.07
C SER A 278 -1.89 -2.96 22.32
N GLU A 279 -0.56 -2.83 22.18
CA GLU A 279 0.32 -2.53 23.32
C GLU A 279 0.01 -1.14 23.90
N GLY A 280 -0.31 -0.15 23.06
CA GLY A 280 -0.76 1.17 23.51
C GLY A 280 -2.08 1.12 24.31
N ASN A 281 -3.07 0.36 23.84
CA ASN A 281 -4.32 0.13 24.57
C ASN A 281 -4.08 -0.53 25.93
N ALA A 282 -3.24 -1.57 25.98
CA ALA A 282 -2.88 -2.26 27.21
C ALA A 282 -2.12 -1.34 28.17
N TYR A 283 -1.22 -0.50 27.65
CA TYR A 283 -0.47 0.47 28.44
C TYR A 283 -1.39 1.49 29.12
N LEU A 284 -2.33 2.09 28.38
CA LEU A 284 -3.33 3.00 28.96
C LEU A 284 -4.20 2.31 30.00
N GLN A 285 -4.54 1.03 29.81
CA GLN A 285 -5.34 0.28 30.76
C GLN A 285 -4.57 -0.03 32.05
N ASN A 286 -3.34 -0.53 31.94
CA ASN A 286 -2.52 -0.96 33.07
C ASN A 286 -2.05 0.21 33.94
N THR A 287 -1.89 1.39 33.34
CA THR A 287 -1.53 2.62 34.06
C THR A 287 -2.73 3.27 34.74
N GLU A 288 -3.96 2.88 34.40
CA GLU A 288 -5.19 3.53 34.86
C GLU A 288 -5.11 5.07 34.76
N PHE A 289 -4.63 5.59 33.62
CA PHE A 289 -4.21 6.99 33.47
C PHE A 289 -5.23 8.05 33.92
N TRP A 290 -6.53 7.72 33.89
CA TRP A 290 -7.62 8.58 34.35
C TRP A 290 -7.66 8.75 35.88
N LYS A 291 -7.18 7.76 36.63
CA LYS A 291 -6.96 7.86 38.08
C LYS A 291 -5.66 8.62 38.36
N LEU A 292 -4.58 8.25 37.66
CA LEU A 292 -3.28 8.94 37.79
C LEU A 292 -3.41 10.45 37.60
N TYR A 293 -4.22 10.92 36.66
CA TYR A 293 -4.42 12.36 36.47
C TYR A 293 -4.86 13.11 37.73
N LYS A 294 -5.56 12.44 38.67
CA LYS A 294 -6.03 13.04 39.93
C LYS A 294 -5.05 12.81 41.09
N GLU A 295 -4.29 11.73 41.04
CA GLU A 295 -3.48 11.23 42.16
C GLU A 295 -2.00 11.57 42.00
N ASP A 296 -1.49 11.49 40.78
CA ASP A 296 -0.11 11.75 40.38
C ASP A 296 -0.07 12.31 38.94
N GLU A 297 -0.23 13.62 38.84
CA GLU A 297 -0.25 14.34 37.57
C GLU A 297 1.07 14.18 36.79
N ALA A 298 2.21 14.06 37.49
CA ALA A 298 3.53 13.89 36.86
C ALA A 298 3.64 12.54 36.16
N SER A 299 3.23 11.44 36.81
CA SER A 299 3.18 10.12 36.16
C SER A 299 2.16 10.09 35.03
N CYS A 300 1.00 10.74 35.18
CA CYS A 300 0.01 10.84 34.11
C CYS A 300 0.58 11.58 32.88
N ALA A 301 1.35 12.64 33.08
CA ALA A 301 2.00 13.38 32.01
C ALA A 301 2.97 12.49 31.21
N ILE A 302 3.76 11.65 31.88
CA ILE A 302 4.62 10.64 31.25
C ILE A 302 3.80 9.65 30.40
N VAL A 303 2.71 9.10 30.95
CA VAL A 303 1.86 8.13 30.26
C VAL A 303 1.27 8.74 28.99
N ILE A 304 0.73 9.96 29.09
CA ILE A 304 0.07 10.63 27.98
C ILE A 304 1.06 11.08 26.91
N ARG A 305 2.21 11.68 27.29
CA ARG A 305 3.26 12.05 26.33
C ARG A 305 3.79 10.83 25.58
N THR A 306 4.04 9.73 26.29
CA THR A 306 4.46 8.45 25.68
C THR A 306 3.40 7.96 24.70
N SER A 307 2.14 8.02 25.08
CA SER A 307 1.03 7.55 24.23
C SER A 307 0.86 8.40 22.97
N VAL A 308 1.07 9.72 23.04
CA VAL A 308 1.12 10.59 21.84
C VAL A 308 2.28 10.20 20.94
N GLY A 309 3.47 9.97 21.50
CA GLY A 309 4.62 9.49 20.74
C GLY A 309 4.34 8.16 20.02
N LEU A 310 3.57 7.26 20.67
CA LEU A 310 3.12 6.02 20.03
C LEU A 310 2.10 6.25 18.91
N VAL A 311 1.15 7.17 19.07
CA VAL A 311 0.21 7.54 18.00
C VAL A 311 0.99 8.04 16.78
N TYR A 312 1.97 8.93 17.00
CA TYR A 312 2.85 9.43 15.95
C TYR A 312 3.65 8.31 15.28
N LEU A 313 4.28 7.43 16.06
CA LEU A 313 5.03 6.28 15.54
C LEU A 313 4.14 5.37 14.69
N ILE A 314 2.95 5.03 15.18
CA ILE A 314 1.99 4.19 14.43
C ILE A 314 1.60 4.89 13.13
N ALA A 315 1.35 6.20 13.14
CA ALA A 315 1.04 6.96 11.93
C ALA A 315 2.18 6.88 10.89
N CYS A 316 3.44 6.95 11.32
CA CYS A 316 4.59 6.76 10.42
C CYS A 316 4.69 5.33 9.87
N LEU A 317 4.49 4.31 10.72
CA LEU A 317 4.57 2.90 10.29
C LEU A 317 3.39 2.51 9.40
N LEU A 318 2.24 3.14 9.57
CA LEU A 318 1.06 2.86 8.75
C LEU A 318 0.99 3.73 7.51
N GLU A 319 1.78 4.79 7.33
CA GLU A 319 1.74 5.65 6.13
C GLU A 319 1.78 4.86 4.81
N PRO A 320 2.63 3.83 4.64
CA PRO A 320 2.66 3.08 3.39
C PRO A 320 1.32 2.39 3.07
N PHE A 321 0.59 1.99 4.11
CA PHE A 321 -0.66 1.25 4.01
C PHE A 321 -1.86 2.18 4.02
N MET A 322 -1.84 3.17 4.91
CA MET A 322 -2.90 4.07 5.27
C MET A 322 -2.53 5.58 5.17
N PRO A 323 -2.14 6.11 4.01
CA PRO A 323 -1.55 7.45 3.89
C PRO A 323 -2.47 8.59 4.33
N SER A 324 -3.78 8.49 4.12
CA SER A 324 -4.73 9.53 4.52
C SER A 324 -4.95 9.58 6.03
N PHE A 325 -4.84 8.43 6.72
CA PHE A 325 -4.82 8.40 8.19
C PHE A 325 -3.60 9.16 8.70
N THR A 326 -2.43 8.95 8.11
CA THR A 326 -1.20 9.63 8.51
C THR A 326 -1.27 11.15 8.33
N MET A 327 -1.89 11.65 7.26
CA MET A 327 -2.06 13.09 7.02
C MET A 327 -2.89 13.81 8.10
N GLU A 328 -3.72 13.09 8.86
CA GLU A 328 -4.45 13.68 10.00
C GLU A 328 -3.54 13.97 11.20
N PHE A 329 -2.40 13.27 11.32
CA PHE A 329 -1.49 13.37 12.46
C PHE A 329 -0.13 13.99 12.11
N LEU A 330 0.29 13.91 10.85
CA LEU A 330 1.51 14.51 10.35
C LEU A 330 1.14 15.75 9.50
N PRO A 331 1.65 16.95 9.82
CA PRO A 331 1.67 18.02 8.83
C PRO A 331 2.41 17.51 7.58
N PRO A 332 2.08 18.00 6.37
CA PRO A 332 2.75 17.57 5.16
C PRO A 332 4.26 17.67 5.38
N PHE A 333 4.95 16.54 5.23
CA PHE A 333 6.41 16.48 5.24
C PHE A 333 6.91 17.44 4.15
N ASP A 334 7.35 18.62 4.56
CA ASP A 334 8.01 19.54 3.64
C ASP A 334 9.42 19.00 3.42
N GLN A 335 9.64 18.35 2.27
CA GLN A 335 10.94 17.81 1.88
C GLN A 335 12.03 18.89 1.78
N SER A 336 11.67 20.18 1.78
CA SER A 336 12.62 21.29 1.75
C SER A 336 13.40 21.50 3.06
N SER A 337 13.02 20.84 4.17
CA SER A 337 13.74 20.99 5.45
C SER A 337 14.93 20.04 5.62
N LEU A 338 15.26 19.24 4.61
CA LEU A 338 16.45 18.36 4.60
C LEU A 338 17.67 19.02 3.94
N ASP A 339 17.51 20.21 3.35
CA ASP A 339 18.58 20.96 2.67
C ASP A 339 19.08 22.18 3.47
N ALA A 340 18.86 22.22 4.80
CA ALA A 340 19.29 23.32 5.67
C ALA A 340 20.28 22.89 6.76
#